data_AF-A0A951N581-F1
#
_entry.id   AF-A0A951N581-F1
#
_cell.length_a   1.000
_cell.length_b   1.000
_cell.length_c   1.000
_cell.angle_alpha   90.00
_cell.angle_beta   90.00
_cell.angle_gamma   90.00
#
_symmetry.space_group_name_H-M   'P 1'
#
loop_
_entity.id
_entity.type
_entity.pdbx_description
1 polymer ?
#
loop_
_entity_poly.entity_id
_entity_poly.type
_entity_poly.pdbx_seq_one_letter_code
_entity_poly.pdbx_strand_id
1 'polypeptide(L)'
;MMREMPEVEFYRQAADFVFRKMPHHPSIVSTSILSALEGHFGDYHATSRTQGSQLFVNPLMALVWCFELDAVAQRILYPPEIRQTQSTHDVRGVIERFRYDIPKKPYVGLPM
;
A
#
# COMPACT_ATOMS: atom_id res chain seq x y z
N MET A 1 -9.31 -5.09 17.47
CA MET A 1 -10.11 -4.35 16.46
C MET A 1 -9.65 -4.63 15.02
N MET A 2 -8.60 -4.02 14.45
CA MET A 2 -8.22 -4.29 13.04
C MET A 2 -7.84 -5.77 12.77
N ARG A 3 -7.12 -6.42 13.69
CA ARG A 3 -6.70 -7.83 13.55
C ARG A 3 -7.85 -8.83 13.48
N GLU A 4 -9.02 -8.45 13.99
CA GLU A 4 -10.21 -9.30 14.06
C GLU A 4 -11.12 -9.11 12.83
N MET A 5 -10.78 -8.18 11.92
CA MET A 5 -11.56 -7.97 10.70
C MET A 5 -11.44 -9.18 9.77
N PRO A 6 -12.55 -9.64 9.16
CA PRO A 6 -12.51 -10.79 8.25
C PRO A 6 -11.64 -10.54 7.01
N GLU A 7 -11.56 -9.29 6.53
CA GLU A 7 -10.73 -8.89 5.40
C GLU A 7 -9.24 -8.99 5.73
N VAL A 8 -8.85 -8.60 6.95
CA VAL A 8 -7.48 -8.72 7.46
C VAL A 8 -7.08 -10.19 7.59
N GLU A 9 -7.99 -11.00 8.13
CA GLU A 9 -7.74 -12.44 8.28
C GLU A 9 -7.60 -13.13 6.92
N PHE A 10 -8.45 -12.79 5.95
CA PHE A 10 -8.32 -13.29 4.58
C PHE A 10 -6.99 -12.87 3.93
N TYR A 11 -6.59 -11.61 4.11
CA TYR A 11 -5.30 -11.11 3.61
C TYR A 11 -4.11 -11.85 4.21
N ARG A 12 -4.13 -12.11 5.52
CA ARG A 12 -3.11 -12.88 6.22
C ARG A 12 -3.00 -14.30 5.65
N GLN A 13 -4.13 -14.99 5.47
CA GLN A 13 -4.16 -16.33 4.88
C GLN A 13 -3.63 -16.35 3.44
N ALA A 14 -4.01 -15.36 2.63
CA ALA A 14 -3.53 -15.21 1.26
C ALA A 14 -2.01 -14.94 1.21
N ALA A 15 -1.52 -14.05 2.06
CA ALA A 15 -0.09 -13.76 2.19
C ALA A 15 0.70 -15.01 2.61
N ASP A 16 0.23 -15.73 3.64
CA ASP A 16 0.86 -16.96 4.12
C ASP A 16 0.87 -18.06 3.05
N PHE A 17 -0.17 -18.16 2.23
CA PHE A 17 -0.20 -19.08 1.09
C PHE A 17 0.88 -18.71 0.07
N VAL A 18 0.96 -17.44 -0.33
CA VAL A 18 1.94 -16.96 -1.32
C VAL A 18 3.36 -17.10 -0.78
N PHE A 19 3.62 -16.75 0.47
CA PHE A 19 4.96 -16.86 1.08
C PHE A 19 5.44 -18.30 1.14
N ARG A 20 4.55 -19.27 1.41
CA ARG A 20 4.87 -20.70 1.33
C ARG A 20 5.16 -21.17 -0.10
N LYS A 21 4.50 -20.61 -1.11
CA LYS A 21 4.74 -20.95 -2.52
C LYS A 21 5.96 -20.24 -3.12
N MET A 22 6.38 -19.11 -2.55
CA MET A 22 7.48 -18.27 -3.05
C MET A 22 8.45 -17.87 -1.92
N PRO A 23 9.10 -18.83 -1.24
CA PRO A 23 9.87 -18.56 -0.01
C PRO A 23 11.09 -17.64 -0.22
N HIS A 24 11.64 -17.58 -1.42
CA HIS A 24 12.78 -16.70 -1.75
C HIS A 24 12.37 -15.29 -2.19
N HIS A 25 11.08 -15.05 -2.38
CA HIS A 25 10.54 -13.78 -2.87
C HIS A 25 9.34 -13.30 -2.04
N PRO A 26 9.44 -13.24 -0.69
CA PRO A 26 8.36 -12.66 0.10
C PRO A 26 8.18 -11.18 -0.27
N SER A 27 6.92 -10.76 -0.35
CA SER A 27 6.56 -9.37 -0.60
C SER A 27 6.95 -8.51 0.60
N ILE A 28 7.87 -7.57 0.40
CA ILE A 28 8.27 -6.61 1.44
C ILE A 28 7.07 -5.78 1.88
N VAL A 29 6.24 -5.32 0.94
CA VAL A 29 5.07 -4.47 1.23
C VAL A 29 4.03 -5.24 2.05
N SER A 30 3.68 -6.46 1.64
CA SER A 30 2.71 -7.28 2.37
C SER A 30 3.21 -7.63 3.77
N THR A 31 4.50 -7.92 3.90
CA THR A 31 5.14 -8.15 5.20
C THR A 31 5.06 -6.91 6.09
N SER A 32 5.30 -5.71 5.53
CA SER A 32 5.18 -4.45 6.29
C SER A 32 3.75 -4.13 6.71
N ILE A 33 2.74 -4.44 5.88
CA ILE A 33 1.32 -4.27 6.24
C ILE A 33 0.95 -5.21 7.40
N LEU A 34 1.36 -6.48 7.33
CA LEU A 34 1.12 -7.46 8.40
C LEU A 34 1.85 -7.08 9.69
N SER A 35 3.11 -6.63 9.58
CA SER A 35 3.90 -6.15 10.72
C SER A 35 3.22 -4.95 11.40
N ALA A 36 2.73 -3.98 10.61
CA ALA A 36 2.02 -2.82 11.13
C ALA A 36 0.70 -3.20 11.82
N LEU A 37 -0.06 -4.16 11.26
CA LEU A 37 -1.24 -4.74 11.91
C LEU A 37 -0.89 -5.40 13.25
N GLU A 38 0.28 -6.02 13.35
CA GLU A 38 0.83 -6.63 14.56
C GLU A 38 1.45 -5.63 15.55
N GLY A 39 1.46 -4.34 15.21
CA GLY A 39 2.02 -3.28 16.06
C GLY A 39 3.55 -3.20 16.01
N HIS A 40 4.18 -3.86 15.05
CA HIS A 40 5.60 -3.75 14.77
C HIS A 40 5.85 -2.54 13.86
N PHE A 41 6.65 -1.58 14.33
CA PHE A 41 6.94 -0.33 13.63
C PHE A 41 8.45 -0.05 13.63
N GLY A 42 8.89 0.84 12.75
CA GLY A 42 10.30 1.20 12.64
C GLY A 42 11.12 0.08 11.98
N ASP A 43 12.30 -0.20 12.52
CA ASP A 43 13.27 -1.13 11.93
C ASP A 43 12.98 -2.60 12.31
N TYR A 44 11.81 -3.08 11.89
CA TYR A 44 11.35 -4.45 12.15
C TYR A 44 11.40 -5.31 10.88
N HIS A 45 12.10 -6.44 10.97
CA HIS A 45 12.34 -7.34 9.84
C HIS A 45 11.64 -8.70 10.03
N ALA A 46 10.43 -8.85 9.51
CA ALA A 46 9.71 -10.13 9.53
C ALA A 46 10.27 -11.20 8.58
N THR A 47 11.15 -10.84 7.64
CA THR A 47 11.80 -11.80 6.72
C THR A 47 13.29 -11.50 6.57
N SER A 48 14.06 -12.51 6.14
CA SER A 48 15.50 -12.34 5.85
C SER A 48 15.77 -11.42 4.65
N ARG A 49 14.78 -11.21 3.76
CA ARG A 49 14.92 -10.40 2.54
C ARG A 49 15.25 -8.94 2.80
N THR A 50 14.81 -8.39 3.94
CA THR A 50 15.04 -6.97 4.28
C THR A 50 16.23 -6.78 5.21
N GLN A 51 16.86 -7.86 5.68
CA GLN A 51 18.03 -7.81 6.57
C GLN A 51 19.23 -7.16 5.87
N GLY A 52 20.07 -6.47 6.64
CA GLY A 52 21.27 -5.80 6.12
C GLY A 52 21.03 -4.39 5.56
N SER A 53 19.83 -3.84 5.73
CA SER A 53 19.49 -2.44 5.44
C SER A 53 18.53 -1.91 6.49
N GLN A 54 18.44 -0.59 6.65
CA GLN A 54 17.44 0.01 7.54
C GLN A 54 16.07 -0.06 6.87
N LEU A 55 15.11 -0.67 7.57
CA LEU A 55 13.71 -0.68 7.20
C LEU A 55 12.93 0.34 8.05
N PHE A 56 11.84 0.86 7.50
CA PHE A 56 10.88 1.63 8.27
C PHE A 56 9.46 1.11 7.99
N VAL A 57 8.99 0.24 8.88
CA VAL A 57 7.58 -0.16 8.91
C VAL A 57 6.77 1.02 9.44
N ASN A 58 6.14 1.74 8.51
CA ASN A 58 5.32 2.90 8.82
C ASN A 58 4.00 2.47 9.49
N PRO A 59 3.62 3.00 10.67
CA PRO A 59 2.34 2.71 11.31
C PRO A 59 1.12 2.94 10.42
N LEU A 60 1.21 3.88 9.47
CA LEU A 60 0.14 4.20 8.53
C LEU A 60 -0.12 3.09 7.50
N MET A 61 0.75 2.07 7.38
CA MET A 61 0.52 0.94 6.48
C MET A 61 -0.74 0.14 6.85
N ALA A 62 -1.17 0.17 8.12
CA ALA A 62 -2.43 -0.46 8.54
C ALA A 62 -3.68 0.33 8.09
N LEU A 63 -3.54 1.58 7.64
CA LEU A 63 -4.68 2.40 7.19
C LEU A 63 -5.36 1.85 5.95
N VAL A 64 -4.75 0.91 5.23
CA VAL A 64 -5.40 0.20 4.10
C VAL A 64 -6.64 -0.60 4.54
N TRP A 65 -6.87 -0.76 5.85
CA TRP A 65 -8.07 -1.38 6.41
C TRP A 65 -9.08 -0.37 6.97
N CYS A 66 -8.73 0.91 6.99
CA CYS A 66 -9.47 1.96 7.66
C CYS A 66 -10.07 2.96 6.66
N PHE A 67 -10.74 2.46 5.62
CA PHE A 67 -11.46 3.29 4.67
C PHE A 67 -12.66 2.58 4.07
N GLU A 68 -13.66 3.36 3.67
CA GLU A 68 -14.78 2.89 2.85
C GLU A 68 -14.39 3.00 1.37
N LEU A 69 -14.30 1.86 0.67
CA LEU A 69 -13.81 1.83 -0.71
C LEU A 69 -14.64 2.72 -1.63
N ASP A 70 -15.97 2.67 -1.52
CA ASP A 70 -16.86 3.50 -2.34
C ASP A 70 -16.66 4.99 -2.08
N ALA A 71 -16.47 5.38 -0.81
CA ALA A 71 -16.21 6.77 -0.46
C ALA A 71 -14.88 7.28 -1.02
N VAL A 72 -13.84 6.42 -1.05
CA VAL A 72 -12.56 6.75 -1.67
C VAL A 72 -12.69 6.80 -3.20
N ALA A 73 -13.37 5.83 -3.80
CA ALA A 73 -13.56 5.74 -5.24
C ALA A 73 -14.31 6.96 -5.81
N GLN A 74 -15.33 7.45 -5.10
CA GLN A 74 -16.07 8.67 -5.48
C GLN A 74 -15.20 9.94 -5.49
N ARG A 75 -14.05 9.93 -4.83
CA ARG A 75 -13.11 11.08 -4.78
C ARG A 75 -12.02 11.01 -5.82
N ILE A 76 -11.96 9.96 -6.64
CA ILE A 76 -11.03 9.87 -7.77
C ILE A 76 -11.45 10.91 -8.81
N LEU A 77 -10.49 11.68 -9.32
CA LEU A 77 -10.73 12.87 -10.15
C LEU A 77 -10.64 12.60 -11.67
N TYR A 78 -10.28 11.38 -12.05
CA TYR A 78 -10.14 10.91 -13.43
C TYR A 78 -10.75 9.51 -13.67
N PRO A 79 -11.94 9.17 -13.11
CA PRO A 79 -12.53 7.85 -13.30
C PRO A 79 -12.93 7.50 -14.75
N PRO A 80 -13.49 8.42 -15.57
CA PRO A 80 -13.80 8.10 -16.97
C PRO A 80 -12.57 7.71 -17.78
N GLU A 81 -11.46 8.42 -17.60
CA GLU A 81 -10.23 8.24 -18.35
C GLU A 81 -9.53 6.94 -17.96
N ILE A 82 -9.51 6.61 -16.67
CA ILE A 82 -8.95 5.34 -16.17
C ILE A 82 -9.72 4.14 -16.73
N ARG A 83 -11.04 4.23 -16.87
CA ARG A 83 -11.86 3.12 -17.41
C ARG A 83 -11.51 2.74 -18.85
N GLN A 84 -10.89 3.64 -19.60
CA GLN A 84 -10.49 3.41 -21.00
C GLN A 84 -9.07 2.82 -21.13
N THR A 85 -8.37 2.63 -20.02
CA THR A 85 -6.99 2.14 -20.02
C THR A 85 -6.93 0.63 -20.21
N GLN A 86 -5.92 0.13 -20.93
CA GLN A 86 -5.71 -1.30 -21.14
C GLN A 86 -4.38 -1.78 -20.54
N SER A 87 -3.52 -0.85 -20.14
CA SER A 87 -2.22 -1.13 -19.57
C SER A 87 -1.89 -0.21 -18.39
N THR A 88 -0.92 -0.63 -17.58
CA THR A 88 -0.35 0.20 -16.52
C THR A 88 0.30 1.48 -17.06
N HIS A 89 0.81 1.44 -18.29
CA HIS A 89 1.34 2.61 -18.98
C HIS A 89 0.23 3.63 -19.29
N ASP A 90 -0.94 3.18 -19.75
CA ASP A 90 -2.07 4.08 -20.01
C ASP A 90 -2.57 4.74 -18.73
N VAL A 91 -2.68 3.96 -17.64
CA VAL A 91 -3.02 4.46 -16.30
C VAL A 91 -2.06 5.56 -15.88
N ARG A 92 -0.76 5.33 -16.02
CA ARG A 92 0.27 6.32 -15.72
C ARG A 92 0.09 7.59 -16.55
N GLY A 93 -0.15 7.46 -17.85
CA GLY A 93 -0.38 8.60 -18.75
C GLY A 93 -1.61 9.43 -18.38
N VAL A 94 -2.70 8.78 -17.96
CA VAL A 94 -3.90 9.48 -17.45
C VAL A 94 -3.57 10.29 -16.20
N ILE A 95 -2.89 9.69 -15.23
CA ILE A 95 -2.51 10.35 -13.96
C ILE A 95 -1.54 11.52 -14.21
N GLU A 96 -0.55 11.33 -15.10
CA GLU A 96 0.43 12.37 -15.42
C GLU A 96 -0.21 13.58 -16.11
N ARG A 97 -1.12 13.35 -17.07
CA ARG A 97 -1.90 14.43 -17.69
C ARG A 97 -2.73 15.18 -16.65
N PHE A 98 -3.50 14.47 -15.83
CA PHE A 98 -4.29 15.09 -14.77
C PHE A 98 -3.43 15.94 -13.81
N ARG A 99 -2.24 15.45 -13.44
CA ARG A 99 -1.30 16.18 -12.57
C ARG A 99 -0.66 17.40 -13.22
N TYR A 100 -0.63 17.47 -14.55
CA TYR A 100 -0.16 18.63 -15.29
C TYR A 100 -1.19 19.77 -15.23
N ASP A 101 -2.47 19.42 -15.22
CA ASP A 101 -3.58 20.38 -15.28
C ASP A 101 -3.97 20.95 -13.90
N ILE A 102 -3.55 20.33 -12.80
CA ILE A 102 -3.82 20.82 -11.45
C ILE A 102 -2.64 21.62 -10.85
N PRO A 103 -2.93 22.68 -10.07
CA PRO A 103 -1.89 23.39 -9.32
C PRO A 103 -1.12 22.44 -8.39
N LYS A 104 0.21 22.43 -8.50
CA LYS A 104 1.06 21.66 -7.59
C LYS A 104 1.11 22.36 -6.24
N LYS A 105 0.79 21.61 -5.17
CA LYS A 105 0.98 22.09 -3.81
C LYS A 105 2.48 22.39 -3.57
N PRO A 106 2.84 23.55 -3.00
CA PRO A 106 4.22 23.84 -2.63
C PRO A 106 4.78 22.77 -1.68
N TYR A 107 6.05 22.43 -1.86
CA TYR A 107 6.73 21.55 -0.92
C TYR A 107 6.86 22.25 0.44
N VAL A 108 6.49 21.53 1.50
CA VAL A 108 6.73 21.93 2.89
C VAL A 108 7.50 20.79 3.53
N GLY A 109 8.67 21.09 4.09
CA GLY A 109 9.47 20.11 4.82
C GLY A 109 8.66 19.52 5.98
N LEU A 110 8.87 18.25 6.28
CA LEU A 110 8.29 17.64 7.48
C LEU A 110 8.79 18.41 8.71
N PRO A 111 7.92 18.70 9.69
CA PRO A 111 8.38 19.28 10.95
C PRO A 111 9.39 18.31 11.58
N MET A 112 10.59 18.84 11.90
CA MET A 112 11.59 18.15 12.71
C MET A 112 11.28 18.33 14.19
#